data_AF-A0A1W9WB15-F1
#
_entry.id   AF-A0A1W9WB15-F1
#
_cell.length_a   1.000
_cell.length_b   1.000
_cell.length_c   1.000
_cell.angle_alpha   90.00
_cell.angle_beta   90.00
_cell.angle_gamma   90.00
#
_symmetry.space_group_name_H-M   'P 1'
#
loop_
_entity.id
_entity.type
_entity.pdbx_description
1 polymer ?
#
loop_
_entity_poly.entity_id
_entity_poly.type
_entity_poly.pdbx_seq_one_letter_code
_entity_poly.pdbx_strand_id
1 'polypeptide(L)'
;MDKITTLTQLPETPTDYFKHGLQTARNAGYMATLVPALYEYGTYLYQKGETESGMAHLREAMQLAQEKGMLGEVRNVEMVCQELEIVLE
;
A
#
# COMPACT_ATOMS: atom_id res chain seq x y z
N MET A 1 8.61 -18.93 -20.53
CA MET A 1 7.62 -17.88 -20.18
C MET A 1 8.27 -16.48 -20.14
N ASP A 2 9.56 -16.36 -20.49
CA ASP A 2 10.41 -15.17 -20.27
C ASP A 2 10.18 -13.95 -21.19
N LYS A 3 9.33 -14.05 -22.23
CA LYS A 3 9.23 -12.99 -23.24
C LYS A 3 8.34 -11.81 -22.85
N ILE A 4 7.33 -12.03 -22.02
CA ILE A 4 6.34 -10.98 -21.69
C ILE A 4 6.92 -9.98 -20.68
N THR A 5 7.69 -10.43 -19.69
CA THR A 5 8.28 -9.59 -18.65
C THR A 5 9.33 -8.63 -19.22
N THR A 6 10.20 -9.12 -20.11
CA THR A 6 11.22 -8.29 -20.79
C THR A 6 10.60 -7.24 -21.72
N LEU A 7 9.44 -7.53 -22.32
CA LEU A 7 8.78 -6.63 -23.27
C LEU A 7 7.84 -5.62 -22.59
N THR A 8 7.21 -5.98 -21.48
CA THR A 8 6.16 -5.15 -20.86
C THR A 8 6.64 -4.37 -19.65
N GLN A 9 7.76 -4.78 -19.02
CA GLN A 9 8.17 -4.29 -17.69
C GLN A 9 7.08 -4.39 -16.63
N LEU A 10 6.02 -5.18 -16.89
CA LEU A 10 4.93 -5.34 -15.95
C LEU A 10 5.37 -6.34 -14.87
N PRO A 11 5.15 -6.02 -13.59
CA PRO A 11 5.48 -6.91 -12.49
C PRO A 11 4.69 -8.23 -12.56
N GLU A 12 5.37 -9.36 -12.31
CA GLU A 12 4.80 -10.71 -12.48
C GLU A 12 3.80 -11.11 -11.39
N THR A 13 3.86 -10.45 -10.23
CA THR A 13 2.99 -10.74 -9.08
C THR A 13 2.31 -9.47 -8.56
N PRO A 14 1.17 -9.60 -7.86
CA PRO A 14 0.56 -8.45 -7.17
C PRO A 14 1.54 -7.74 -6.24
N THR A 15 2.38 -8.50 -5.55
CA THR A 15 3.46 -7.99 -4.69
C THR A 15 4.44 -7.11 -5.47
N ASP A 16 4.90 -7.58 -6.64
CA ASP A 16 5.81 -6.79 -7.48
C ASP A 16 5.11 -5.54 -8.04
N TYR A 17 3.80 -5.63 -8.32
CA TYR A 17 2.98 -4.51 -8.77
C TYR A 17 2.89 -3.41 -7.72
N PHE A 18 2.53 -3.78 -6.50
CA PHE A 18 2.49 -2.83 -5.39
C PHE A 18 3.86 -2.24 -5.11
N LYS A 19 4.93 -3.06 -5.03
CA LYS A 19 6.30 -2.55 -4.81
C LYS A 19 6.73 -1.54 -5.86
N HIS A 20 6.49 -1.85 -7.14
CA HIS A 20 6.85 -0.93 -8.22
C HIS A 20 6.05 0.37 -8.18
N GLY A 21 4.74 0.29 -7.93
CA GLY A 21 3.86 1.45 -7.78
C GLY A 21 4.26 2.34 -6.61
N LEU A 22 4.53 1.74 -5.45
CA LEU A 22 4.98 2.43 -4.24
C LEU A 22 6.32 3.13 -4.46
N GLN A 23 7.29 2.44 -5.07
CA GLN A 23 8.60 3.03 -5.37
C GLN A 23 8.48 4.23 -6.32
N THR A 24 7.67 4.07 -7.37
CA THR A 24 7.45 5.13 -8.37
C THR A 24 6.77 6.34 -7.75
N ALA A 25 5.68 6.13 -7.00
CA ALA A 25 4.94 7.21 -6.33
C ALA A 25 5.81 7.94 -5.28
N ARG A 26 6.62 7.19 -4.52
CA ARG A 26 7.57 7.75 -3.55
C ARG A 26 8.64 8.61 -4.21
N ASN A 27 9.26 8.12 -5.28
CA ASN A 27 10.28 8.86 -6.02
C ASN A 27 9.73 10.15 -6.66
N ALA A 28 8.48 10.12 -7.13
CA ALA A 28 7.82 11.28 -7.70
C ALA A 28 7.22 12.24 -6.66
N GLY A 29 7.19 11.85 -5.37
CA GLY A 29 6.53 12.63 -4.31
C GLY A 29 5.00 12.67 -4.42
N TYR A 30 4.38 11.72 -5.13
CA TYR A 30 2.94 11.70 -5.40
C TYR A 30 2.15 11.09 -4.23
N MET A 31 1.98 11.86 -3.17
CA MET A 31 1.31 11.42 -1.93
C MET A 31 -0.13 10.93 -2.15
N ALA A 32 -0.86 11.57 -3.08
CA ALA A 32 -2.22 11.17 -3.47
C ALA A 32 -2.31 9.79 -4.12
N THR A 33 -1.19 9.23 -4.59
CA THR A 33 -1.09 7.86 -5.11
C THR A 33 -0.42 6.93 -4.12
N LEU A 34 0.62 7.43 -3.43
CA LEU A 34 1.40 6.66 -2.47
C LEU A 34 0.54 6.18 -1.29
N VAL A 35 -0.24 7.07 -0.68
CA VAL A 35 -1.05 6.73 0.50
C VAL A 35 -2.09 5.65 0.18
N PRO A 36 -2.89 5.75 -0.90
CA PRO A 36 -3.78 4.66 -1.29
C PRO A 36 -3.08 3.34 -1.58
N ALA A 37 -1.97 3.39 -2.33
CA ALA A 37 -1.22 2.19 -2.66
C ALA A 37 -0.65 1.48 -1.42
N LEU A 38 -0.30 2.23 -0.36
CA LEU A 38 0.18 1.66 0.89
C LEU A 38 -0.91 0.88 1.63
N TYR A 39 -2.11 1.43 1.80
CA TYR A 39 -3.17 0.70 2.53
C TYR A 39 -3.76 -0.45 1.72
N GLU A 40 -3.83 -0.33 0.39
CA GLU A 40 -4.25 -1.44 -0.49
C GLU A 40 -3.26 -2.60 -0.42
N TYR A 41 -1.96 -2.31 -0.48
CA TYR A 41 -0.94 -3.35 -0.36
C TYR A 41 -0.92 -3.94 1.05
N GLY A 42 -1.06 -3.11 2.08
CA GLY A 42 -1.15 -3.55 3.47
C GLY A 42 -2.32 -4.51 3.69
N THR A 43 -3.49 -4.18 3.13
CA THR A 43 -4.68 -5.03 3.11
C THR A 43 -4.42 -6.36 2.41
N TYR A 44 -3.83 -6.31 1.21
CA TYR A 44 -3.48 -7.50 0.44
C TYR A 44 -2.56 -8.45 1.24
N LEU A 45 -1.50 -7.91 1.84
CA LEU A 45 -0.55 -8.70 2.64
C LEU A 45 -1.22 -9.31 3.86
N TYR A 46 -2.04 -8.54 4.57
CA TYR A 46 -2.77 -9.03 5.73
C TYR A 46 -3.71 -10.19 5.37
N GLN A 47 -4.47 -10.05 4.28
CA GLN A 47 -5.35 -11.11 3.77
C GLN A 47 -4.59 -12.36 3.29
N LYS A 48 -3.31 -12.23 2.91
CA LYS A 48 -2.42 -13.36 2.59
C LYS A 48 -1.80 -14.03 3.83
N GLY A 49 -2.05 -13.49 5.02
CA GLY A 49 -1.45 -13.97 6.27
C GLY A 49 -0.09 -13.34 6.60
N GLU A 50 0.41 -12.42 5.76
CA GLU A 50 1.62 -11.62 6.02
C GLU A 50 1.28 -10.43 6.93
N THR A 51 0.72 -10.71 8.10
CA THR A 51 0.05 -9.74 8.97
C THR A 51 0.97 -8.60 9.41
N GLU A 52 2.18 -8.89 9.88
CA GLU A 52 3.14 -7.86 10.32
C GLU A 52 3.53 -6.91 9.18
N SER A 53 3.82 -7.47 8.00
CA SER A 53 4.17 -6.69 6.81
C SER A 53 2.98 -5.83 6.35
N GLY A 54 1.77 -6.38 6.37
CA GLY A 54 0.54 -5.66 6.06
C GLY A 54 0.29 -4.49 7.02
N MET A 55 0.41 -4.73 8.32
CA MET A 55 0.28 -3.70 9.35
C MET A 55 1.35 -2.60 9.20
N ALA A 56 2.58 -2.93 8.81
CA ALA A 56 3.62 -1.93 8.58
C ALA A 56 3.22 -0.93 7.47
N HIS A 57 2.64 -1.43 6.37
CA HIS A 57 2.19 -0.57 5.27
C HIS A 57 0.96 0.26 5.67
N LEU A 58 0.03 -0.30 6.45
CA LEU A 58 -1.12 0.43 6.98
C LEU A 58 -0.70 1.56 7.95
N ARG A 59 0.28 1.31 8.83
CA ARG A 59 0.87 2.34 9.70
C ARG A 59 1.50 3.47 8.88
N GLU A 60 2.28 3.13 7.86
CA GLU A 60 2.91 4.13 7.01
C GLU A 60 1.86 4.97 6.25
N ALA A 61 0.81 4.32 5.72
CA ALA A 61 -0.30 5.01 5.05
C ALA A 61 -0.97 6.02 6.01
N MET A 62 -1.28 5.58 7.24
CA MET A 62 -1.90 6.41 8.28
C MET A 62 -1.02 7.63 8.61
N GLN A 63 0.25 7.38 8.91
CA GLN A 63 1.19 8.44 9.28
C GLN A 63 1.32 9.48 8.17
N LEU A 64 1.53 9.05 6.93
CA LEU A 64 1.67 9.97 5.79
C LEU A 64 0.37 10.74 5.52
N ALA A 65 -0.79 10.10 5.61
CA ALA A 65 -2.07 10.76 5.45
C ALA A 65 -2.27 11.86 6.49
N GLN A 66 -1.94 11.59 7.76
CA GLN A 66 -2.02 12.56 8.85
C GLN A 66 -1.04 13.73 8.64
N GLU A 67 0.22 13.45 8.34
CA GLU A 67 1.26 14.46 8.09
C GLU A 67 0.91 15.41 6.94
N LYS A 68 0.18 14.92 5.93
CA LYS A 68 -0.25 15.70 4.75
C LYS A 68 -1.66 16.28 4.87
N GLY A 69 -2.36 16.05 5.98
CA GLY A 69 -3.74 16.53 6.17
C GLY A 69 -4.75 15.87 5.22
N MET A 70 -4.48 14.67 4.74
CA MET A 70 -5.33 13.90 3.82
C MET A 70 -6.44 13.17 4.60
N LEU A 71 -7.37 13.92 5.19
CA LEU A 71 -8.40 13.38 6.10
C LEU A 71 -9.27 12.28 5.48
N GLY A 72 -9.52 12.35 4.17
CA GLY A 72 -10.24 11.29 3.45
C GLY A 72 -9.48 9.96 3.50
N GLU A 73 -8.17 9.99 3.30
CA GLU A 73 -7.35 8.79 3.36
C GLU A 73 -7.16 8.29 4.79
N VAL A 74 -7.05 9.17 5.78
CA VAL A 74 -7.06 8.77 7.21
C VAL A 74 -8.29 7.91 7.50
N ARG A 75 -9.48 8.39 7.09
CA ARG A 75 -10.73 7.65 7.28
C ARG A 75 -10.75 6.32 6.53
N ASN A 76 -10.18 6.26 5.32
CA ASN A 76 -10.10 5.02 4.55
C ASN A 76 -9.22 3.99 5.27
N VAL A 77 -8.05 4.39 5.78
CA VAL A 77 -7.16 3.51 6.53
C VAL A 77 -7.83 3.05 7.83
N GLU A 78 -8.51 3.93 8.56
CA GLU A 78 -9.28 3.57 9.76
C GLU A 78 -10.37 2.54 9.45
N MET A 79 -11.09 2.70 8.35
CA MET A 79 -12.15 1.77 7.92
C MET A 79 -11.57 0.38 7.63
N VAL A 80 -10.47 0.31 6.86
CA VAL A 80 -9.76 -0.94 6.59
C VAL A 80 -9.28 -1.60 7.90
N CYS A 81 -8.71 -0.82 8.82
CA CYS A 81 -8.27 -1.35 10.10
C CYS A 81 -9.44 -1.90 10.93
N GLN A 82 -10.61 -1.25 10.91
CA GLN A 82 -11.81 -1.76 11.57
C GLN A 82 -12.31 -3.05 10.93
N GLU A 83 -12.37 -3.12 9.60
CA GLU A 83 -12.82 -4.31 8.86
C GLU A 83 -11.92 -5.53 9.09
N LEU A 84 -10.62 -5.29 9.25
CA LEU A 84 -9.61 -6.33 9.48
C LEU A 84 -9.33 -6.57 10.97
N GLU A 85 -10.02 -5.89 11.89
CA GLU A 85 -9.80 -5.95 13.33
C GLU A 85 -8.33 -5.64 13.75
N ILE A 86 -7.69 -4.72 13.01
CA ILE A 86 -6.30 -4.28 13.21
C ILE A 86 -6.26 -3.07 14.15
N VAL A 87 -5.36 -3.12 15.13
CA VAL A 87 -4.97 -1.95 15.92
C VAL A 87 -3.59 -1.49 15.48
N LEU A 88 -3.50 -0.26 14.97
CA LEU A 88 -2.24 0.38 14.65
C LEU A 88 -1.71 1.06 15.92
N GLU A 89 -0.67 0.48 16.50
CA GLU A 89 0.15 1.11 17.56
C GLU A 89 1.02 2.24 17.00
#